data_AF-A0A8B9HQ38-F1
#
_entry.id   AF-A0A8B9HQ38-F1
#
_cell.length_a   1.000
_cell.length_b   1.000
_cell.length_c   1.000
_cell.angle_alpha   90.00
_cell.angle_beta   90.00
_cell.angle_gamma   90.00
#
_symmetry.space_group_name_H-M   'P 1'
#
loop_
_entity.id
_entity.type
_entity.pdbx_description
1 polymer ?
#
loop_
_entity_poly.entity_id
_entity_poly.type
_entity_poly.pdbx_seq_one_letter_code
_entity_poly.pdbx_strand_id
1 'polypeptide(L)'
;GMVPVGLCICERLCSTEDCIPGAGTYLRHGYIFASLAGYVLRRNEGEELPVISVVRETEAQLLPDVGAIVTCKVTSINPRVAKGHILYVGSTPLKDRFRGTIRHTHTHTAPQAALYTLQNSIFTLH
;
A
#
# COMPACT_ATOMS: atom_id res chain seq x y z
N GLY A 1 -19.74 -12.54 2.58
CA GLY A 1 -19.33 -12.20 1.21
C GLY A 1 -19.31 -10.70 1.06
N MET A 2 -18.29 -10.14 0.41
CA MET A 2 -18.17 -8.70 0.15
C MET A 2 -19.08 -8.34 -1.03
N VAL A 3 -20.11 -7.53 -0.79
CA VAL A 3 -21.02 -7.05 -1.84
C VAL A 3 -20.68 -5.58 -2.10
N PRO A 4 -20.06 -5.22 -3.24
CA PRO A 4 -19.80 -3.82 -3.56
C PRO A 4 -21.13 -3.15 -3.93
N VAL A 5 -21.56 -2.20 -3.11
CA VAL A 5 -22.84 -1.50 -3.29
C VAL A 5 -22.56 -0.12 -3.90
N GLY A 6 -22.26 -0.08 -5.21
CA GLY A 6 -22.14 1.16 -5.99
C GLY A 6 -21.00 2.12 -5.59
N LEU A 7 -20.80 3.15 -6.42
CA LEU A 7 -19.92 4.28 -6.14
C LEU A 7 -20.73 5.36 -5.40
N CYS A 8 -20.28 5.78 -4.21
CA CYS A 8 -20.94 6.84 -3.43
C CYS A 8 -20.04 8.08 -3.34
N ILE A 9 -20.64 9.28 -3.36
CA ILE A 9 -19.93 10.56 -3.19
C ILE A 9 -20.67 11.42 -2.15
N CYS A 10 -20.16 11.47 -0.92
CA CYS A 10 -20.73 12.29 0.17
C CYS A 10 -22.23 12.04 0.45
N GLU A 11 -22.71 10.82 0.22
CA GLU A 11 -24.11 10.44 0.41
C GLU A 11 -24.37 9.86 1.80
N ARG A 12 -25.64 9.88 2.23
CA ARG A 12 -26.10 9.22 3.46
C ARG A 12 -26.20 7.72 3.23
N LEU A 13 -25.55 6.93 4.08
CA LEU A 13 -25.45 5.47 3.94
C LEU A 13 -26.50 4.74 4.79
N CYS A 14 -26.54 4.98 6.10
CA CYS A 14 -27.54 4.40 7.02
C CYS A 14 -27.61 5.15 8.36
N SER A 15 -28.57 4.75 9.20
CA SER A 15 -28.69 5.21 10.60
C SER A 15 -27.65 4.54 11.48
N THR A 16 -27.26 5.21 12.57
CA THR A 16 -26.41 4.61 13.63
C THR A 16 -27.13 3.52 14.43
N GLU A 17 -28.45 3.40 14.27
CA GLU A 17 -29.25 2.31 14.83
C GLU A 17 -29.15 1.03 13.99
N ASP A 18 -28.87 1.15 12.69
CA ASP A 18 -28.87 0.04 11.73
C ASP A 18 -27.45 -0.44 11.35
N CYS A 19 -26.44 0.36 11.65
CA CYS A 19 -25.06 0.10 11.27
C CYS A 19 -24.05 0.77 12.20
N ILE A 20 -22.81 0.30 12.12
CA ILE A 20 -21.65 0.88 12.80
C ILE A 20 -20.76 1.59 11.76
N PRO A 21 -20.27 2.82 12.03
CA PRO A 21 -19.40 3.54 11.12
C PRO A 21 -17.99 2.93 11.07
N GLY A 22 -17.49 2.65 9.87
CA GLY A 22 -16.14 2.17 9.60
C GLY A 22 -15.30 3.20 8.83
N ALA A 23 -14.16 2.75 8.29
CA ALA A 23 -13.24 3.60 7.52
C ALA A 23 -13.95 4.31 6.34
N GLY A 24 -13.57 5.56 6.06
CA GLY A 24 -14.16 6.34 4.96
C GLY A 24 -15.60 6.82 5.19
N THR A 25 -16.08 6.80 6.44
CA THR A 25 -17.37 7.38 6.82
C THR A 25 -17.23 8.46 7.90
N TYR A 26 -18.27 9.26 8.09
CA TYR A 26 -18.40 10.17 9.23
C TYR A 26 -19.84 10.18 9.76
N LEU A 27 -20.02 10.58 11.02
CA LEU A 27 -21.31 10.61 11.70
C LEU A 27 -21.84 12.04 11.78
N ARG A 28 -23.10 12.25 11.43
CA ARG A 28 -23.79 13.53 11.58
C ARG A 28 -25.27 13.30 11.91
N HIS A 29 -25.72 13.83 13.05
CA HIS A 29 -27.12 13.76 13.50
C HIS A 29 -27.73 12.33 13.50
N GLY A 30 -27.00 11.33 13.99
CA GLY A 30 -27.49 9.95 14.04
C GLY A 30 -27.45 9.20 12.70
N TYR A 31 -26.86 9.80 11.67
CA TYR A 31 -26.67 9.16 10.37
C TYR A 31 -25.18 9.06 10.02
N ILE A 32 -24.86 8.01 9.27
CA ILE A 32 -23.54 7.72 8.72
C ILE A 32 -23.51 8.19 7.26
N PHE A 33 -22.48 8.95 6.91
CA PHE A 33 -22.26 9.51 5.58
C PHE A 33 -20.90 9.08 5.03
N ALA A 34 -20.78 9.01 3.70
CA ALA A 34 -19.50 8.81 3.04
C ALA A 34 -18.59 10.04 3.22
N SER A 35 -17.35 9.85 3.68
CA SER A 35 -16.36 10.94 3.78
C SER A 35 -15.49 11.08 2.52
N LEU A 36 -15.59 10.12 1.60
CA LEU A 36 -14.81 10.06 0.37
C LEU A 36 -15.60 9.39 -0.76
N ALA A 37 -15.25 9.73 -2.00
CA ALA A 37 -15.75 9.03 -3.17
C ALA A 37 -15.13 7.62 -3.24
N GLY A 38 -15.96 6.58 -3.30
CA GLY A 38 -15.50 5.19 -3.29
C GLY A 38 -16.65 4.18 -3.25
N TYR A 39 -16.31 2.92 -3.00
CA TYR A 39 -17.24 1.80 -2.90
C TYR A 39 -17.65 1.55 -1.46
N VAL A 40 -18.95 1.31 -1.25
CA VAL A 40 -19.47 0.94 0.07
C VAL A 40 -19.21 -0.55 0.32
N LEU A 41 -18.50 -0.84 1.41
CA LEU A 41 -18.28 -2.18 1.92
C LEU A 41 -19.08 -2.39 3.19
N ARG A 42 -19.92 -3.42 3.18
CA ARG A 42 -20.68 -3.89 4.33
C ARG A 42 -20.03 -5.16 4.88
N ARG A 43 -19.59 -5.12 6.13
CA ARG A 43 -18.97 -6.25 6.82
C ARG A 43 -19.83 -6.70 8.01
N ASN A 44 -20.20 -7.98 8.00
CA ASN A 44 -20.86 -8.66 9.12
C ASN A 44 -19.89 -9.71 9.67
N GLU A 45 -19.12 -9.35 10.69
CA GLU A 45 -18.20 -10.27 11.42
C GLU A 45 -18.90 -10.84 12.67
N GLY A 46 -20.17 -11.24 12.56
CA GLY A 46 -20.91 -11.83 13.68
C GLY A 46 -21.41 -10.84 14.74
N GLU A 47 -21.25 -9.54 14.52
CA GLU A 47 -21.89 -8.50 15.33
C GLU A 47 -23.38 -8.34 14.97
N GLU A 48 -24.17 -7.80 15.91
CA GLU A 48 -25.61 -7.53 15.70
C GLU A 48 -25.85 -6.53 14.56
N LEU A 49 -24.94 -5.57 14.38
CA LEU A 49 -25.03 -4.53 13.35
C LEU A 49 -23.84 -4.60 12.37
N PRO A 50 -24.09 -4.41 11.05
CA PRO A 50 -23.03 -4.36 10.06
C PRO A 50 -22.15 -3.13 10.20
N VAL A 51 -20.84 -3.32 10.00
CA VAL A 51 -19.90 -2.21 9.83
C VAL A 51 -19.96 -1.73 8.38
N ILE A 52 -20.21 -0.43 8.20
CA ILE A 52 -20.24 0.23 6.90
C ILE A 52 -18.97 1.06 6.71
N SER A 53 -18.22 0.76 5.66
CA SER A 53 -17.03 1.51 5.28
C SER A 53 -17.11 1.95 3.82
N VAL A 54 -16.44 3.04 3.48
CA VAL A 54 -16.26 3.47 2.10
C VAL A 54 -14.78 3.41 1.78
N VAL A 55 -14.43 2.64 0.76
CA VAL A 55 -13.04 2.51 0.32
C VAL A 55 -12.92 3.01 -1.10
N ARG A 56 -11.82 3.69 -1.41
CA ARG A 56 -11.42 3.83 -2.81
C ARG A 56 -10.91 2.47 -3.27
N GLU A 57 -11.02 2.22 -4.57
CA GLU A 57 -10.25 1.17 -5.24
C GLU A 57 -8.78 1.60 -5.33
N THR A 58 -8.19 1.80 -4.16
CA THR A 58 -6.75 1.85 -3.98
C THR A 58 -6.47 0.55 -3.25
N GLU A 59 -6.12 -0.50 -4.00
CA GLU A 59 -5.63 -1.73 -3.36
C GLU A 59 -4.55 -1.32 -2.37
N ALA A 60 -4.72 -1.74 -1.11
CA ALA A 60 -3.76 -1.50 -0.06
C ALA A 60 -2.39 -1.97 -0.55
N GLN A 61 -1.47 -1.04 -0.72
CA GLN A 61 -0.13 -1.37 -1.15
C GLN A 61 0.72 -1.75 0.05
N LEU A 62 1.41 -2.88 -0.06
CA LEU A 62 2.38 -3.31 0.93
C LEU A 62 3.51 -2.29 1.06
N LEU A 63 3.83 -1.92 2.29
CA LEU A 63 5.01 -1.14 2.62
C LEU A 63 6.16 -2.11 2.93
N PRO A 64 7.39 -1.85 2.44
CA PRO A 64 8.54 -2.67 2.83
C PRO A 64 8.92 -2.40 4.28
N ASP A 65 8.94 -3.46 5.10
CA ASP A 65 9.42 -3.41 6.49
C ASP A 65 10.96 -3.48 6.57
N VAL A 66 11.51 -3.09 7.72
CA VAL A 66 12.95 -3.21 7.99
C VAL A 66 13.35 -4.69 7.94
N GLY A 67 14.37 -5.00 7.13
CA GLY A 67 14.85 -6.37 6.91
C GLY A 67 14.12 -7.14 5.80
N ALA A 68 13.15 -6.52 5.12
CA ALA A 68 12.50 -7.15 3.97
C ALA A 68 13.44 -7.22 2.75
N ILE A 69 13.43 -8.36 2.07
CA ILE A 69 14.12 -8.57 0.80
C ILE A 69 13.32 -7.87 -0.30
N VAL A 70 13.97 -7.00 -1.05
CA VAL A 70 13.31 -6.21 -2.10
C VAL A 70 14.03 -6.30 -3.44
N THR A 71 13.23 -6.29 -4.49
CA THR A 71 13.71 -6.24 -5.88
C THR A 71 13.52 -4.82 -6.40
N CYS A 72 14.58 -4.18 -6.87
CA CYS A 72 14.56 -2.79 -7.32
C CYS A 72 15.19 -2.61 -8.70
N LYS A 73 14.67 -1.66 -9.47
CA LYS A 73 15.27 -1.15 -10.70
C LYS A 73 16.10 0.09 -10.40
N VAL A 74 17.39 0.01 -10.67
CA VAL A 74 18.31 1.15 -10.49
C VAL A 74 18.01 2.23 -11.53
N THR A 75 17.91 3.48 -11.08
CA THR A 75 17.62 4.66 -11.90
C THR A 75 18.79 5.61 -12.03
N SER A 76 19.69 5.63 -11.05
CA SER A 76 20.87 6.50 -11.07
C SER A 76 21.95 5.90 -10.18
N ILE A 77 23.19 5.91 -10.67
CA ILE A 77 24.36 5.43 -9.93
C ILE A 77 25.32 6.59 -9.78
N ASN A 78 25.66 6.91 -8.53
CA ASN A 78 26.77 7.77 -8.14
C ASN A 78 27.82 6.92 -7.40
N PRO A 79 29.10 7.31 -7.39
CA PRO A 79 30.17 6.52 -6.77
C PRO A 79 29.95 6.15 -5.29
N ARG A 80 29.17 6.95 -4.56
CA ARG A 80 28.85 6.71 -3.15
C ARG A 80 27.43 6.19 -2.92
N VAL A 81 26.55 6.29 -3.93
CA VAL A 81 25.11 6.11 -3.76
C VAL A 81 24.47 5.62 -5.04
N ALA A 82 23.72 4.52 -4.98
CA ALA A 82 22.79 4.12 -6.05
C ALA A 82 21.35 4.43 -5.64
N LYS A 83 20.55 4.94 -6.57
CA LYS A 83 19.11 5.20 -6.40
C LYS A 83 18.33 4.25 -7.30
N GLY A 84 17.16 3.82 -6.84
CA GLY A 84 16.30 2.94 -7.63
C GLY A 84 14.84 3.01 -7.21
N HIS A 85 13.99 2.38 -8.02
CA HIS A 85 12.60 2.12 -7.70
C HIS A 85 12.44 0.68 -7.24
N ILE A 86 11.82 0.49 -6.08
CA ILE A 86 11.46 -0.84 -5.58
C ILE A 86 10.22 -1.30 -6.36
N LEU A 87 10.31 -2.51 -6.90
CA LEU A 87 9.28 -3.14 -7.72
C LEU A 87 8.61 -4.30 -6.98
N TYR A 88 9.34 -5.03 -6.14
CA TYR A 88 8.80 -6.16 -5.37
C TYR A 88 9.30 -6.15 -3.93
N VAL A 89 8.46 -6.65 -3.02
CA VAL A 89 8.84 -7.07 -1.66
C VAL A 89 8.62 -8.58 -1.60
N GLY A 90 9.69 -9.36 -1.41
CA GLY A 90 9.66 -10.81 -1.60
C GLY A 90 9.17 -11.18 -3.00
N SER A 91 8.05 -11.91 -3.08
CA SER A 91 7.39 -12.29 -4.34
C SER A 91 6.21 -11.38 -4.73
N THR A 92 5.87 -10.39 -3.91
CA THR A 92 4.69 -9.54 -4.15
C THR A 92 5.07 -8.27 -4.91
N PRO A 93 4.48 -8.01 -6.09
CA PRO A 93 4.70 -6.77 -6.83
C PRO A 93 4.09 -5.58 -6.09
N LEU A 94 4.79 -4.45 -6.14
CA LEU A 94 4.33 -3.16 -5.61
C LEU A 94 3.65 -2.35 -6.72
N LYS A 95 2.54 -1.68 -6.41
CA LYS A 95 1.78 -0.85 -7.37
C LYS A 95 2.43 0.50 -7.62
N ASP A 96 2.71 1.22 -6.54
CA ASP A 96 3.44 2.47 -6.51
C ASP A 96 4.95 2.25 -6.49
N ARG A 97 5.66 3.21 -7.08
CA ARG A 97 7.12 3.18 -7.18
C ARG A 97 7.75 3.76 -5.91
N PHE A 98 8.11 2.91 -4.96
CA PHE A 98 8.92 3.37 -3.83
C PHE A 98 10.35 3.68 -4.25
N ARG A 99 10.95 4.74 -3.69
CA ARG A 99 12.31 5.15 -4.04
C ARG A 99 13.30 4.65 -2.98
N GLY A 100 14.18 3.73 -3.38
CA GLY A 100 15.26 3.20 -2.56
C GLY A 100 16.59 3.93 -2.81
N THR A 101 17.45 3.95 -1.80
CA THR A 101 18.82 4.47 -1.90
C THR A 101 19.79 3.50 -1.23
N ILE A 102 20.76 3.01 -1.98
CA ILE A 102 21.84 2.13 -1.51
C ILE A 102 23.10 2.99 -1.35
N ARG A 103 23.72 2.97 -0.17
CA ARG A 103 24.96 3.73 0.11
C ARG A 103 26.15 2.78 0.14
N HIS A 104 27.25 3.18 -0.49
CA HIS A 104 28.50 2.44 -0.42
C HIS A 104 29.24 2.76 0.88
N THR A 105 29.45 1.77 1.74
CA THR A 105 30.31 1.87 2.93
C THR A 105 31.67 1.23 2.65
N HIS A 106 32.77 1.88 3.01
CA HIS A 106 34.14 1.45 2.73
C HIS A 106 34.61 0.29 3.65
N THR A 107 33.82 -0.77 3.78
CA THR A 107 34.16 -1.94 4.59
C THR A 107 34.84 -2.99 3.70
N HIS A 108 35.96 -3.56 4.16
CA HIS A 108 36.78 -4.56 3.45
C HIS A 108 36.06 -5.86 3.05
N THR A 109 34.81 -6.04 3.48
CA THR A 109 33.87 -6.97 2.89
C THR A 109 33.36 -6.39 1.59
N ALA A 110 33.96 -6.79 0.47
CA ALA A 110 33.44 -6.48 -0.86
C ALA A 110 31.94 -6.78 -0.87
N PRO A 111 31.04 -5.79 -1.04
CA PRO A 111 29.64 -6.11 -1.19
C PRO A 111 29.54 -6.82 -2.52
N GLN A 112 29.04 -8.05 -2.46
CA GLN A 112 28.74 -8.97 -3.57
C GLN A 112 27.82 -8.35 -4.66
N ALA A 113 27.42 -7.09 -4.50
CA ALA A 113 26.66 -6.27 -5.44
C ALA A 113 27.51 -5.59 -6.55
N ALA A 114 28.84 -5.53 -6.42
CA ALA A 114 29.68 -4.70 -7.31
C ALA A 114 30.09 -5.34 -8.65
N LEU A 115 29.84 -6.63 -8.88
CA LEU A 115 30.26 -7.31 -10.13
C LEU A 115 29.23 -7.24 -11.28
N TYR A 116 28.04 -6.66 -11.07
CA TYR A 116 26.95 -6.64 -12.05
C TYR A 116 26.79 -5.30 -12.79
N THR A 117 27.89 -4.63 -13.12
CA THR A 117 27.90 -3.46 -14.02
C THR A 117 27.58 -3.85 -15.48
N LEU A 118 27.41 -5.13 -15.79
CA LEU A 118 27.14 -5.62 -17.13
C LEU A 118 25.76 -6.27 -17.16
N GLN A 119 24.88 -5.69 -17.98
CA GLN A 119 23.52 -6.15 -18.31
C GLN A 119 22.40 -5.75 -17.33
N ASN A 120 21.83 -4.56 -17.58
CA ASN A 120 20.43 -4.23 -17.35
C ASN A 120 19.76 -4.66 -16.02
N SER A 121 19.71 -3.69 -15.09
CA SER A 121 18.43 -3.09 -14.69
C SER A 121 17.47 -3.80 -13.72
N ILE A 122 17.87 -4.74 -12.85
CA ILE A 122 17.13 -5.12 -11.61
C ILE A 122 18.10 -5.77 -10.59
N PHE A 123 18.02 -5.40 -9.31
CA PHE A 123 18.79 -5.99 -8.20
C PHE A 123 17.87 -6.48 -7.08
N THR A 124 18.21 -7.62 -6.49
CA THR A 124 17.59 -8.15 -5.27
C THR A 124 18.52 -7.90 -4.07
N LEU A 125 18.02 -7.24 -3.02
CA LEU A 125 18.78 -6.95 -1.81
C LEU A 125 18.44 -7.99 -0.73
N HIS A 126 19.45 -8.69 -0.22
CA HIS A 126 19.38 -9.62 0.91
C HIS A 126 19.90 -8.97 2.19
#